data_AF-A0AAX2EDL7-F1
#
_entry.id   AF-A0AAX2EDL7-F1
#
_cell.length_a   1.000
_cell.length_b   1.000
_cell.length_c   1.000
_cell.angle_alpha   90.00
_cell.angle_beta   90.00
_cell.angle_gamma   90.00
#
_symmetry.space_group_name_H-M   'P 1'
#
loop_
_entity.id
_entity.type
_entity.pdbx_description
1 polymer ?
#
loop_
_entity_poly.entity_id
_entity_poly.type
_entity_poly.pdbx_seq_one_letter_code
_entity_poly.pdbx_strand_id
1 'polypeptide(L)'
;MKNKIVAGVLGILLGNLGIHKFYLGNIGLGILYILFSWTVIPGIVGFVEGLIYLFQSEEEFDAKHNHNKLFIVINRQLQKAVAGFC
;
A
#
# COMPACT_ATOMS: atom_id res chain seq x y z
N MET A 1 3.44 9.58 -3.04
CA MET A 1 3.10 8.98 -1.73
C MET A 1 2.02 7.95 -1.97
N LYS A 2 2.32 6.65 -1.80
CA LYS A 2 1.29 5.61 -1.95
C LYS A 2 0.40 5.62 -0.71
N ASN A 3 -0.91 5.72 -0.89
CA ASN A 3 -1.86 5.92 0.21
C ASN A 3 -2.48 4.58 0.61
N LYS A 4 -2.38 4.18 1.89
CA LYS A 4 -2.84 2.85 2.34
C LYS A 4 -4.32 2.61 2.10
N ILE A 5 -5.13 3.66 2.28
CA ILE A 5 -6.58 3.63 2.13
C ILE A 5 -6.93 3.37 0.66
N VAL A 6 -6.18 3.99 -0.26
CA VAL A 6 -6.34 3.77 -1.70
C VAL A 6 -5.99 2.32 -2.04
N ALA A 7 -4.90 1.77 -1.51
CA ALA A 7 -4.54 0.36 -1.72
C ALA A 7 -5.60 -0.64 -1.19
N GLY A 8 -6.15 -0.39 0.01
CA GLY A 8 -7.21 -1.22 0.60
C GLY A 8 -8.53 -1.12 -0.15
N VAL A 9 -8.97 0.10 -0.50
CA VAL A 9 -10.19 0.33 -1.28
C VAL A 9 -10.09 -0.26 -2.69
N LEU A 10 -8.94 -0.12 -3.36
CA LEU A 10 -8.72 -0.78 -4.65
C LEU A 10 -8.65 -2.30 -4.51
N GLY A 11 -8.13 -2.85 -3.41
CA GLY A 11 -8.15 -4.29 -3.15
C GLY A 11 -9.56 -4.83 -2.96
N ILE A 12 -10.44 -4.08 -2.29
CA ILE A 12 -11.82 -4.48 -2.04
C ILE A 12 -12.70 -4.32 -3.29
N LEU A 13 -12.57 -3.22 -4.03
CA LEU A 13 -13.39 -2.93 -5.21
C LEU A 13 -12.86 -3.56 -6.51
N LEU A 14 -11.54 -3.70 -6.66
CA LEU A 14 -10.87 -4.21 -7.87
C LEU A 14 -9.99 -5.44 -7.57
N GLY A 15 -10.25 -6.16 -6.47
CA GLY A 15 -9.52 -7.37 -6.07
C GLY A 15 -9.50 -8.45 -7.17
N ASN A 16 -10.61 -8.60 -7.91
CA ASN A 16 -10.69 -9.54 -9.03
C ASN A 16 -9.78 -9.18 -10.22
N LEU A 17 -9.39 -7.91 -10.35
CA LEU A 17 -8.54 -7.41 -11.44
C LEU A 17 -7.06 -7.29 -11.02
N GLY A 18 -6.74 -7.40 -9.72
CA GLY A 18 -5.36 -7.30 -9.22
C GLY A 18 -4.72 -5.91 -9.36
N ILE A 19 -5.53 -4.86 -9.57
CA ILE A 19 -5.05 -3.50 -9.84
C ILE A 19 -4.34 -2.88 -8.61
N HIS A 20 -4.69 -3.33 -7.40
CA HIS A 20 -3.99 -2.92 -6.18
C HIS A 20 -2.52 -3.35 -6.18
N LYS A 21 -2.16 -4.52 -6.75
CA LYS A 21 -0.75 -4.95 -6.91
C LYS A 21 0.01 -4.08 -7.91
N PHE A 22 -0.64 -3.62 -8.97
CA PHE A 22 -0.08 -2.65 -9.91
C PHE A 22 0.21 -1.30 -9.22
N TYR A 23 -0.69 -0.85 -8.34
CA TYR A 23 -0.48 0.36 -7.54
C TYR A 23 0.72 0.23 -6.58
N LEU A 24 0.90 -0.96 -5.99
CA LEU A 24 2.05 -1.25 -5.13
C LEU A 24 3.37 -1.38 -5.91
N GLY A 25 3.34 -1.46 -7.25
CA GLY A 25 4.52 -1.60 -8.11
C GLY A 25 4.92 -3.04 -8.39
N ASN A 26 4.12 -4.02 -7.96
CA ASN A 26 4.37 -5.44 -8.21
C ASN A 26 3.60 -5.90 -9.45
N ILE A 27 4.11 -5.50 -10.62
CA ILE A 27 3.53 -5.79 -11.95
C ILE A 27 3.39 -7.31 -12.19
N GLY A 28 4.37 -8.12 -11.79
CA GLY A 28 4.32 -9.57 -11.98
C GLY A 28 3.16 -10.26 -11.25
N LEU A 29 2.86 -9.84 -10.02
CA LEU A 29 1.70 -10.35 -9.27
C LEU A 29 0.38 -9.82 -9.85
N GLY A 30 0.35 -8.60 -10.36
CA GLY A 30 -0.83 -8.05 -11.04
C GLY A 30 -1.21 -8.84 -12.30
N ILE A 31 -0.22 -9.20 -13.13
CA ILE A 31 -0.45 -10.03 -14.33
C ILE A 31 -0.96 -11.42 -13.95
N LEU A 32 -0.41 -12.03 -12.89
CA LEU A 32 -0.87 -13.33 -12.39
C LEU A 32 -2.34 -13.28 -11.97
N TYR A 33 -2.77 -12.21 -11.30
CA TYR A 33 -4.16 -12.01 -10.90
C TYR A 33 -5.10 -11.86 -12.11
N ILE A 34 -4.68 -11.16 -13.17
CA ILE A 34 -5.46 -11.02 -14.40
C ILE A 34 -5.60 -12.37 -15.12
N LEU A 35 -4.52 -13.17 -15.20
CA LEU A 35 -4.56 -14.51 -15.81
C LEU A 35 -5.48 -15.47 -15.04
N PHE A 36 -5.50 -15.36 -13.71
CA PHE A 36 -6.41 -16.14 -12.86
C PHE A 36 -7.79 -15.51 -12.68
N SER A 37 -8.07 -14.33 -13.27
CA SER A 37 -9.34 -13.60 -13.06
C SER A 37 -10.57 -14.42 -13.50
N TRP A 38 -10.38 -15.40 -14.39
CA TRP A 38 -11.45 -16.32 -14.82
C TRP A 38 -11.84 -17.38 -13.76
N THR A 39 -11.01 -17.65 -12.74
CA THR A 39 -11.30 -18.65 -11.71
C THR A 39 -12.02 -18.09 -10.48
N VAL A 40 -12.29 -16.78 -10.41
CA VAL A 40 -12.90 -16.07 -9.24
C VAL A 40 -12.04 -16.08 -7.96
N ILE A 41 -11.07 -17.00 -7.85
CA ILE A 41 -10.06 -17.10 -6.79
C ILE A 41 -9.36 -15.74 -6.50
N PRO A 42 -8.85 -14.99 -7.50
CA PRO A 42 -8.18 -13.72 -7.23
C PRO A 42 -9.11 -12.66 -6.62
N GLY A 43 -10.43 -12.74 -6.84
CA GLY A 43 -11.40 -11.88 -6.18
C GLY A 43 -11.41 -12.07 -4.66
N ILE A 44 -11.41 -13.32 -4.18
CA ILE A 44 -11.41 -13.63 -2.74
C ILE A 44 -10.08 -13.27 -2.11
N VAL A 45 -8.97 -13.63 -2.75
CA VAL A 45 -7.63 -13.31 -2.22
C VAL A 45 -7.39 -11.80 -2.21
N GLY A 46 -7.82 -11.09 -3.26
CA GLY A 46 -7.75 -9.63 -3.33
C GLY A 46 -8.60 -8.93 -2.28
N PHE A 47 -9.77 -9.48 -1.95
CA PHE A 47 -10.62 -8.98 -0.87
C PHE A 47 -9.96 -9.14 0.51
N VAL A 48 -9.38 -10.32 0.79
CA VAL A 48 -8.64 -10.57 2.04
C VAL A 48 -7.39 -9.70 2.13
N GLU A 49 -6.62 -9.55 1.06
CA GLU A 49 -5.47 -8.63 1.01
C GLU A 49 -5.91 -7.17 1.21
N GLY A 50 -7.03 -6.76 0.60
CA GLY A 50 -7.60 -5.42 0.76
C GLY A 50 -7.95 -5.11 2.22
N LEU A 51 -8.54 -6.07 2.94
CA LEU A 51 -8.79 -5.98 4.38
C LEU A 51 -7.48 -5.89 5.17
N ILE A 52 -6.50 -6.75 4.88
CA ILE A 52 -5.18 -6.72 5.55
C ILE A 52 -4.52 -5.34 5.37
N TYR A 53 -4.57 -4.76 4.17
CA TYR A 53 -4.04 -3.42 3.94
C TYR A 53 -4.82 -2.31 4.64
N LEU A 54 -6.12 -2.50 4.87
CA LEU A 54 -6.95 -1.56 5.62
C LEU A 54 -6.65 -1.59 7.13
N PHE A 55 -6.37 -2.78 7.67
CA PHE A 55 -6.06 -3.00 9.09
C PHE A 55 -4.58 -2.83 9.43
N GLN A 56 -3.69 -2.89 8.45
CA GLN A 56 -2.27 -2.57 8.59
C GLN A 56 -2.07 -1.08 8.94
N SER A 57 -1.12 -0.80 9.85
CA SER A 57 -0.79 0.57 10.25
C SER A 57 -0.11 1.37 9.12
N GLU A 58 -0.31 2.70 9.10
CA GLU A 58 0.34 3.57 8.11
C GLU A 58 1.86 3.51 8.18
N GLU A 59 2.40 3.36 9.39
CA GLU A 59 3.83 3.33 9.64
C GLU A 59 4.48 2.11 8.99
N GLU A 60 3.90 0.93 9.14
CA GLU A 60 4.39 -0.29 8.50
C GLU A 60 4.24 -0.25 6.97
N PHE A 61 3.15 0.36 6.48
CA PHE A 61 2.94 0.50 5.04
C PHE A 61 3.93 1.47 4.41
N ASP A 62 4.14 2.61 5.05
CA ASP A 62 5.08 3.64 4.61
C ASP A 62 6.53 3.16 4.71
N ALA A 63 6.90 2.41 5.75
CA ALA A 63 8.23 1.83 5.88
C ALA A 63 8.55 0.86 4.74
N LYS A 64 7.56 0.06 4.31
CA LYS A 64 7.73 -0.97 3.27
C LYS A 64 7.59 -0.43 1.84
N HIS A 65 6.75 0.60 1.60
CA HIS A 65 6.41 1.06 0.25
C HIS A 65 6.74 2.53 -0.05
N ASN A 66 7.03 3.36 0.96
CA ASN A 66 7.39 4.77 0.82
C ASN A 66 8.70 5.07 1.59
N HIS A 67 9.82 4.43 1.21
CA HIS A 67 11.12 4.61 1.87
C HIS A 67 11.58 6.09 1.96
N ASN A 68 11.11 6.95 1.04
CA ASN A 68 11.37 8.39 1.03
C ASN A 68 10.72 9.16 2.21
N LYS A 69 9.66 8.63 2.84
CA LYS A 69 9.00 9.30 3.98
C LYS A 69 9.82 9.24 5.27
N LEU A 70 10.59 8.18 5.50
CA LEU A 70 11.40 8.05 6.71
C LEU A 70 12.39 9.21 6.81
N PHE A 71 12.99 9.58 5.68
CA PHE A 71 13.92 10.70 5.59
C PHE A 71 13.23 12.05 5.88
N ILE A 72 12.01 12.26 5.37
CA ILE A 72 11.25 13.49 5.59
C ILE A 72 10.74 13.61 7.03
N VAL A 73 10.32 12.50 7.65
CA VAL A 73 9.87 12.48 9.06
C VAL A 73 11.05 12.71 9.99
N ILE A 74 12.20 12.04 9.78
CA ILE A 74 13.42 12.29 10.56
C ILE A 74 13.85 13.75 10.39
N ASN A 75 13.89 14.28 9.17
CA ASN A 75 14.24 15.68 8.93
C ASN A 75 13.23 16.66 9.57
N ARG A 76 11.93 16.32 9.58
CA ARG A 76 10.90 17.11 10.25
C ARG A 76 11.01 17.04 11.77
N GLN A 77 11.37 15.90 12.35
CA GLN A 77 11.63 15.78 13.79
C GLN A 77 12.88 16.57 14.19
N LEU A 78 13.93 16.53 13.35
CA LEU A 78 15.15 17.31 13.55
C LEU A 78 14.88 18.81 13.43
N GLN A 79 14.07 19.24 12.47
CA GLN A 79 13.62 20.63 12.34
C GLN A 79 12.79 21.10 13.55
N LYS A 80 11.91 20.26 14.09
CA LYS A 80 11.17 20.59 15.33
C LYS A 80 12.07 20.68 16.55
N ALA A 81 13.07 19.81 16.67
CA ALA A 81 14.06 19.86 17.75
C ALA A 81 14.95 21.10 17.67
N VAL A 82 15.37 21.51 16.46
CA VAL A 82 16.15 22.73 16.24
C VAL A 82 15.32 23.99 16.50
N ALA A 83 14.05 24.02 16.09
CA ALA A 83 13.17 25.16 16.30
C ALA A 83 12.81 25.39 17.79
N GLY A 84 12.91 24.37 18.65
CA GLY A 84 12.73 24.51 20.10
C GLY A 84 13.97 24.96 20.87
N PHE A 85 15.10 25.16 20.18
CA PHE A 85 16.37 25.62 20.78
C PHE A 85 16.66 27.12 20.52
N CYS A 86 15.75 27.82 19.83
CA CYS A 86 15.74 29.28 19.67
C CYS A 86 14.63 29.86 20.55
#